data_AF-A0A1S1D0N1-F1
#
_entry.id   AF-A0A1S1D0N1-F1
#
_cell.length_a   1.000
_cell.length_b   1.000
_cell.length_c   1.000
_cell.angle_alpha   90.00
_cell.angle_beta   90.00
_cell.angle_gamma   90.00
#
_symmetry.space_group_name_H-M   'P 1'
#
loop_
_entity.id
_entity.type
_entity.pdbx_description
1 polymer ?
#
loop_
_entity_poly.entity_id
_entity_poly.type
_entity_poly.pdbx_seq_one_letter_code
_entity_poly.pdbx_strand_id
1 'polypeptide(L)'
;MGDLQEAERLFREAIAMDPEFAEYHQDFASFLSDMGRFEEAAVEAGRTVELEPSIDVQVALNDLQARFPNDELINEAVHLNSNTE
;
A
#
# COMPACT_ATOMS: atom_id res chain seq x y z
N MET A 1 14.69 14.72 9.05
CA MET A 1 15.29 13.84 8.00
C MET A 1 15.83 12.52 8.57
N GLY A 2 15.96 12.34 9.89
CA GLY A 2 16.34 11.04 10.48
C GLY A 2 15.16 10.10 10.73
N ASP A 3 13.96 10.63 10.98
CA ASP A 3 12.82 9.83 11.43
C ASP A 3 12.17 8.99 10.33
N LEU A 4 12.33 9.39 9.06
CA LEU A 4 11.63 8.75 7.94
C LEU A 4 12.25 7.40 7.56
N GLN A 5 13.59 7.34 7.52
CA GLN A 5 14.30 6.09 7.24
C GLN A 5 14.14 5.10 8.39
N GLU A 6 14.07 5.60 9.63
CA GLU A 6 13.85 4.75 10.79
C GLU A 6 12.41 4.21 10.81
N ALA A 7 11.40 5.03 10.50
CA ALA A 7 10.03 4.57 10.35
C ALA A 7 9.90 3.51 9.24
N GLU A 8 10.49 3.75 8.08
CA GLU A 8 10.50 2.75 6.99
C GLU A 8 11.18 1.44 7.42
N ARG A 9 12.29 1.52 8.16
CA ARG A 9 12.95 0.33 8.71
C ARG A 9 12.02 -0.44 9.65
N LEU A 10 11.33 0.26 10.54
CA LEU A 10 10.39 -0.35 11.49
C LEU A 10 9.21 -1.01 10.79
N PHE A 11 8.63 -0.38 9.76
CA PHE A 11 7.56 -0.99 8.97
C PHE A 11 8.02 -2.25 8.26
N ARG A 12 9.20 -2.21 7.62
CA ARG A 12 9.78 -3.39 6.97
C ARG A 12 10.07 -4.51 7.95
N GLU A 13 10.52 -4.19 9.17
CA GLU A 13 10.72 -5.18 10.23
C GLU A 13 9.40 -5.76 10.73
N ALA A 14 8.35 -4.95 10.88
CA ALA A 14 7.02 -5.42 11.24
C ALA A 14 6.45 -6.38 10.17
N ILE A 15 6.54 -6.00 8.89
CA ILE A 15 6.14 -6.85 7.76
C ILE A 15 6.99 -8.12 7.69
N ALA A 16 8.29 -8.04 7.99
CA ALA A 16 9.15 -9.22 8.02
C ALA A 16 8.81 -10.18 9.19
N MET A 17 8.29 -9.66 10.30
CA MET A 17 7.84 -10.46 11.43
C MET A 17 6.48 -11.12 11.16
N ASP A 18 5.56 -10.40 10.54
CA ASP A 18 4.25 -10.91 10.15
C ASP A 18 3.81 -10.37 8.77
N PRO A 19 4.17 -11.06 7.68
CA PRO A 19 3.87 -10.62 6.32
C PRO A 19 2.41 -10.85 5.91
N GLU A 20 1.60 -11.49 6.75
CA GLU A 20 0.17 -11.71 6.51
C GLU A 20 -0.68 -10.73 7.31
N PHE A 21 -0.06 -9.85 8.10
CA PHE A 21 -0.76 -8.85 8.89
C PHE A 21 -1.06 -7.60 8.05
N ALA A 22 -2.29 -7.54 7.52
CA ALA A 22 -2.76 -6.49 6.63
C ALA A 22 -2.56 -5.06 7.16
N GLU A 23 -2.71 -4.84 8.48
CA GLU A 23 -2.57 -3.50 9.09
C GLU A 23 -1.14 -2.94 8.95
N TYR A 24 -0.09 -3.78 8.99
CA TYR A 24 1.28 -3.33 8.75
C TYR A 24 1.51 -2.86 7.32
N HIS A 25 0.92 -3.58 6.35
CA HIS A 25 0.95 -3.18 4.95
C HIS A 25 0.15 -1.88 4.72
N GLN A 26 -1.01 -1.73 5.37
CA GLN A 26 -1.84 -0.53 5.29
C GLN A 26 -1.10 0.71 5.82
N ASP A 27 -0.55 0.61 7.03
CA ASP A 27 0.15 1.73 7.66
C ASP A 27 1.42 2.10 6.87
N PHE A 28 2.11 1.11 6.32
CA PHE A 28 3.28 1.37 5.49
C PHE A 28 2.90 2.02 4.16
N ALA A 29 1.80 1.59 3.51
CA ALA A 29 1.27 2.24 2.31
C ALA A 29 0.88 3.70 2.55
N SER A 30 0.25 3.99 3.69
CA SER A 30 -0.08 5.36 4.10
C SER A 30 1.18 6.20 4.31
N PHE A 31 2.16 5.67 5.05
CA PHE A 31 3.46 6.33 5.25
C PHE A 31 4.19 6.61 3.93
N LEU A 32 4.22 5.66 2.99
CA LEU A 32 4.83 5.83 1.68
C LEU A 32 4.10 6.88 0.83
N SER A 33 2.77 6.93 0.92
CA SER A 33 1.97 7.97 0.26
C SER A 33 2.29 9.36 0.78
N ASP A 34 2.47 9.52 2.09
CA ASP A 34 2.88 10.78 2.71
C ASP A 34 4.30 11.21 2.27
N MET A 35 5.16 10.24 1.96
CA MET A 35 6.49 10.50 1.38
C MET A 35 6.47 10.79 -0.11
N GLY A 36 5.30 10.69 -0.77
CA GLY A 36 5.16 10.83 -2.21
C GLY A 36 5.68 9.63 -3.01
N ARG A 37 5.90 8.49 -2.35
CA ARG A 37 6.34 7.22 -2.96
C ARG A 37 5.13 6.36 -3.33
N PHE A 38 4.37 6.86 -4.30
CA PHE A 38 3.05 6.34 -4.65
C PHE A 38 3.08 4.94 -5.29
N GLU A 39 4.11 4.62 -6.07
CA GLU A 39 4.31 3.28 -6.65
C GLU A 39 4.45 2.23 -5.54
N GLU A 40 5.32 2.49 -4.56
CA GLU A 40 5.54 1.57 -3.44
C GLU A 40 4.33 1.51 -2.51
N ALA A 41 3.66 2.64 -2.28
CA ALA A 41 2.41 2.66 -1.54
C ALA A 41 1.34 1.77 -2.17
N ALA A 42 1.23 1.77 -3.51
CA ALA A 42 0.28 0.93 -4.21
C ALA A 42 0.60 -0.57 -4.09
N VAL A 43 1.88 -0.94 -4.05
CA VAL A 43 2.30 -2.34 -3.81
C VAL A 43 1.84 -2.81 -2.43
N GLU A 44 2.10 -2.02 -1.38
CA GLU A 44 1.73 -2.37 0.00
C GLU A 44 0.21 -2.33 0.20
N ALA A 45 -0.48 -1.35 -0.39
CA ALA A 45 -1.94 -1.30 -0.40
C ALA A 45 -2.54 -2.49 -1.16
N GLY A 46 -1.92 -2.94 -2.26
CA GLY A 46 -2.31 -4.15 -2.98
C GLY A 46 -2.22 -5.40 -2.09
N ARG A 47 -1.13 -5.57 -1.34
CA ARG A 47 -0.99 -6.65 -0.34
C ARG A 47 -2.06 -6.59 0.73
N THR A 48 -2.36 -5.40 1.20
CA THR A 48 -3.42 -5.20 2.20
C THR A 48 -4.76 -5.69 1.66
N VAL A 49 -5.11 -5.36 0.41
CA VAL A 49 -6.36 -5.81 -0.24
C VAL A 49 -6.38 -7.33 -0.44
N GLU A 50 -5.26 -7.95 -0.78
CA GLU A 50 -5.16 -9.42 -0.91
C GLU A 50 -5.39 -10.14 0.43
N LEU A 51 -4.94 -9.56 1.54
CA LEU A 51 -5.02 -10.13 2.88
C LEU A 51 -6.35 -9.82 3.57
N GLU A 52 -6.70 -8.53 3.63
CA GLU A 52 -7.93 -8.02 4.23
C GLU A 52 -8.48 -6.86 3.37
N PRO A 53 -9.45 -7.14 2.49
CA PRO A 53 -10.06 -6.09 1.67
C PRO A 53 -10.84 -5.11 2.55
N SER A 54 -10.33 -3.88 2.63
CA SER A 54 -10.96 -2.77 3.36
C SER A 54 -11.35 -1.63 2.41
N ILE A 55 -12.41 -0.90 2.77
CA ILE A 55 -12.87 0.26 1.98
C ILE A 55 -11.81 1.36 2.01
N ASP A 56 -11.14 1.57 3.15
CA ASP A 56 -10.14 2.62 3.33
C ASP A 56 -8.95 2.47 2.38
N VAL A 57 -8.43 1.25 2.24
CA VAL A 57 -7.31 0.94 1.32
C VAL A 57 -7.75 1.07 -0.13
N GLN A 58 -8.97 0.63 -0.46
CA GLN A 58 -9.51 0.76 -1.80
C GLN A 58 -9.66 2.23 -2.22
N VAL A 59 -10.11 3.09 -1.32
CA VAL A 59 -10.19 4.54 -1.56
C VAL A 59 -8.80 5.10 -1.83
N ALA A 60 -7.81 4.74 -1.01
CA ALA A 60 -6.43 5.17 -1.22
C ALA A 60 -5.89 4.75 -2.60
N LEU A 61 -6.09 3.48 -3.00
CA LEU A 61 -5.67 2.99 -4.32
C LEU A 61 -6.37 3.71 -5.47
N ASN A 62 -7.67 3.97 -5.35
CA ASN A 62 -8.43 4.72 -6.36
C ASN A 62 -7.93 6.16 -6.49
N ASP A 63 -7.57 6.81 -5.38
CA ASP A 63 -7.00 8.16 -5.38
C ASP A 63 -5.62 8.17 -6.07
N LEU A 64 -4.79 7.16 -5.80
CA LEU A 64 -3.51 6.98 -6.50
C LEU A 64 -3.72 6.76 -8.00
N GLN A 65 -4.69 5.93 -8.40
CA GLN A 65 -5.00 5.66 -9.79
C GLN A 65 -5.51 6.91 -10.52
N ALA A 66 -6.38 7.70 -9.88
CA ALA A 66 -6.86 8.96 -10.45
C ALA A 66 -5.72 9.96 -10.68
N ARG A 67 -4.70 9.95 -9.79
CA ARG A 67 -3.52 10.79 -9.92
C ARG A 67 -2.51 10.27 -10.93
N PHE A 68 -2.39 8.96 -11.07
CA PHE A 68 -1.43 8.27 -11.93
C PHE A 68 -2.12 7.23 -12.84
N PRO A 69 -3.00 7.66 -13.76
CA PRO A 69 -3.86 6.74 -14.51
C PRO A 69 -3.11 5.85 -15.50
N ASN A 70 -1.88 6.20 -15.85
CA ASN A 70 -1.04 5.43 -16.77
C ASN A 70 0.01 4.57 -16.06
N ASP A 71 -0.01 4.53 -14.73
CA ASP A 71 0.94 3.74 -13.94
C ASP A 71 0.47 2.30 -13.84
N GLU A 72 1.29 1.37 -14.34
CA GLU A 72 0.93 -0.04 -14.42
C GLU A 72 0.79 -0.67 -13.04
N LEU A 73 1.67 -0.32 -12.09
CA LEU A 73 1.66 -0.87 -10.74
C LEU A 73 0.42 -0.43 -9.96
N ILE A 74 0.06 0.84 -10.08
CA ILE A 74 -1.12 1.39 -9.40
C ILE A 74 -2.40 0.80 -9.99
N ASN A 75 -2.47 0.66 -11.32
CA ASN A 75 -3.60 0.01 -11.96
C ASN A 75 -3.71 -1.47 -11.55
N GLU A 76 -2.61 -2.20 -11.51
CA GLU A 76 -2.59 -3.59 -11.04
C GLU A 76 -3.12 -3.69 -9.62
N ALA A 77 -2.62 -2.87 -8.69
CA ALA A 77 -3.03 -2.88 -7.29
C ALA A 77 -4.54 -2.63 -7.11
N VAL A 78 -5.14 -1.71 -7.87
CA VAL A 78 -6.60 -1.49 -7.88
C VAL A 78 -7.35 -2.73 -8.39
N HIS A 79 -6.83 -3.38 -9.42
CA HIS A 79 -7.46 -4.54 -10.05
C HIS A 79 -7.36 -5.82 -9.22
N LEU A 80 -6.45 -5.93 -8.25
CA LEU A 80 -6.34 -7.10 -7.37
C LEU A 80 -7.66 -7.38 -6.61
N ASN A 81 -8.44 -6.36 -6.24
CA ASN A 81 -9.76 -6.54 -5.61
C ASN A 81 -10.85 -7.02 -6.60
N SER A 82 -10.66 -6.78 -7.90
CA SER A 82 -11.66 -7.15 -8.92
C SER A 82 -11.64 -8.65 -9.25
N ASN A 83 -10.65 -9.41 -8.77
CA ASN A 83 -10.49 -10.85 -9.03
C ASN A 83 -11.15 -11.75 -7.96
N THR A 84 -11.78 -11.19 -6.93
CA THR A 84 -12.54 -11.96 -5.91
C THR A 84 -14.03 -12.11 -6.26
N GLU A 85 -14.37 -12.32 -7.54
CA GLU A 85 -15.70 -12.79 -7.97
C GLU A 85 -15.93 -14.29 -7.68
#